data_AF-A0A850KR85-F1
#
_entry.id   AF-A0A850KR85-F1
#
_cell.length_a   1.000
_cell.length_b   1.000
_cell.length_c   1.000
_cell.angle_alpha   90.00
_cell.angle_beta   90.00
_cell.angle_gamma   90.00
#
_symmetry.space_group_name_H-M   'P 1'
#
loop_
_entity.id
_entity.type
_entity.pdbx_description
1 polymer ?
#
loop_
_entity_poly.entity_id
_entity_poly.type
_entity_poly.pdbx_seq_one_letter_code
_entity_poly.pdbx_strand_id
1 'polypeptide(L)'
;MPETTGQMAEDNKNDDALLDQYLRVCNKVLEKNRGRFPYSQIWQAGEQALSGRVVELAVFDENPIAHCRVTLHANRISSKRMPEDEPAPMKRLSAQYVQDVVSHPEKYIENPSLIDWDWLQLMK
;
A
#
# COMPACT_ATOMS: atom_id res chain seq x y z
N MET A 1 -14.87 -11.29 -39.65
CA MET A 1 -15.04 -9.96 -39.03
C MET A 1 -14.79 -10.14 -37.54
N PRO A 2 -13.78 -9.52 -36.93
CA PRO A 2 -13.66 -9.50 -35.48
C PRO A 2 -14.19 -8.16 -34.94
N GLU A 3 -15.29 -8.24 -34.19
CA GLU A 3 -15.85 -7.13 -33.43
C GLU A 3 -15.16 -7.05 -32.06
N THR A 4 -14.52 -5.91 -31.85
CA THR A 4 -14.36 -5.13 -30.62
C THR A 4 -14.69 -5.82 -29.28
N THR A 5 -13.66 -6.20 -28.52
CA THR A 5 -13.69 -6.16 -27.05
C THR A 5 -12.26 -5.89 -26.55
N GLY A 6 -11.78 -4.69 -26.84
CA GLY A 6 -10.46 -4.20 -26.42
C GLY A 6 -10.63 -2.88 -25.67
N GLN A 7 -11.50 -2.86 -24.66
CA GLN A 7 -11.75 -1.64 -23.87
C GLN A 7 -12.03 -2.00 -22.41
N MET A 8 -11.07 -2.66 -21.77
CA MET A 8 -11.05 -2.94 -20.33
C MET A 8 -9.59 -3.01 -19.83
N ALA A 9 -8.71 -2.09 -20.25
CA ALA A 9 -7.31 -2.13 -19.81
C ALA A 9 -6.62 -0.75 -19.69
N GLU A 10 -7.33 0.34 -19.97
CA GLU A 10 -6.72 1.67 -19.99
C GLU A 10 -7.00 2.49 -18.73
N ASP A 11 -8.09 2.23 -18.01
CA ASP A 11 -8.38 2.86 -16.71
C ASP A 11 -7.50 2.27 -15.59
N ASN A 12 -7.29 0.95 -15.63
CA ASN A 12 -6.56 0.18 -14.61
C ASN A 12 -5.04 0.46 -14.52
N LYS A 13 -4.49 1.29 -15.42
CA LYS A 13 -3.07 1.72 -15.34
C LYS A 13 -2.87 2.88 -14.36
N ASN A 14 -3.87 3.73 -14.20
CA ASN A 14 -3.72 4.95 -13.42
C ASN A 14 -3.86 4.68 -11.92
N ASP A 15 -4.77 3.78 -11.54
CA ASP A 15 -4.99 3.38 -10.15
C ASP A 15 -3.86 2.52 -9.57
N ASP A 16 -3.31 1.60 -10.38
CA ASP A 16 -2.14 0.79 -10.03
C ASP A 16 -0.90 1.69 -9.83
N ALA A 17 -0.75 2.72 -10.67
CA ALA A 17 0.31 3.73 -10.53
C ALA A 17 0.16 4.60 -9.28
N LEU A 18 -1.07 4.87 -8.83
CA LEU A 18 -1.34 5.64 -7.62
C LEU A 18 -0.98 4.84 -6.35
N LEU A 19 -1.37 3.57 -6.31
CA LEU A 19 -0.96 2.63 -5.25
C LEU A 19 0.56 2.45 -5.22
N ASP A 20 1.21 2.24 -6.37
CA ASP A 20 2.66 2.08 -6.43
C ASP A 20 3.40 3.33 -5.92
N GLN A 21 2.93 4.54 -6.29
CA GLN A 21 3.48 5.78 -5.75
C GLN A 21 3.30 5.88 -4.23
N TYR A 22 2.12 5.54 -3.71
CA TYR A 22 1.87 5.50 -2.27
C TYR A 22 2.85 4.57 -1.55
N LEU A 23 3.08 3.36 -2.08
CA LEU A 23 4.04 2.42 -1.51
C LEU A 23 5.47 2.95 -1.57
N ARG A 24 5.85 3.70 -2.62
CA ARG A 24 7.14 4.38 -2.66
C ARG A 24 7.26 5.46 -1.59
N VAL A 25 6.20 6.22 -1.32
CA VAL A 25 6.17 7.20 -0.22
C VAL A 25 6.32 6.49 1.12
N CYS A 26 5.54 5.43 1.37
CA CYS A 26 5.67 4.60 2.56
C CYS A 26 7.10 4.11 2.74
N ASN A 27 7.73 3.51 1.72
CA ASN A 27 9.13 3.08 1.78
C ASN A 27 10.08 4.23 2.15
N LYS A 28 9.94 5.42 1.55
CA LYS A 28 10.77 6.59 1.89
C LYS A 28 10.58 7.04 3.33
N VAL A 29 9.34 7.05 3.81
CA VAL A 29 9.01 7.40 5.21
C VAL A 29 9.72 6.43 6.16
N LEU A 30 9.68 5.14 5.82
CA LEU A 30 10.29 4.06 6.59
C LEU A 30 11.81 4.14 6.58
N GLU A 31 12.43 4.37 5.42
CA GLU A 31 13.88 4.55 5.31
C GLU A 31 14.36 5.74 6.14
N LYS A 32 13.64 6.87 6.08
CA LYS A 32 13.96 8.09 6.83
C LYS A 32 13.74 7.96 8.34
N ASN A 33 12.72 7.21 8.78
CA ASN A 33 12.32 7.12 10.18
C ASN A 33 12.66 5.78 10.85
N ARG A 34 13.34 4.86 10.15
CA ARG A 34 13.80 3.55 10.65
C ARG A 34 14.50 3.61 12.01
N GLY A 35 15.27 4.67 12.26
CA GLY A 35 16.04 4.85 13.50
C GLY A 35 15.34 5.72 14.55
N ARG A 36 14.12 6.20 14.29
CA ARG A 36 13.44 7.18 15.14
C ARG A 36 12.53 6.45 16.13
N PHE A 37 12.76 6.64 17.42
CA PHE A 37 11.87 6.09 18.47
C PHE A 37 10.58 6.92 18.55
N PRO A 38 9.38 6.32 18.71
CA PRO A 38 9.07 4.89 18.85
C PRO A 38 8.81 4.15 17.50
N TYR A 39 8.94 4.82 16.37
CA TYR A 39 8.63 4.26 15.05
C TYR A 39 9.48 3.03 14.69
N SER A 40 10.73 2.96 15.17
CA SER A 40 11.57 1.76 14.96
C SER A 40 10.95 0.49 15.57
N GLN A 41 10.19 0.61 16.67
CA GLN A 41 9.52 -0.55 17.29
C GLN A 41 8.26 -0.95 16.53
N ILE A 42 7.43 0.02 16.14
CA ILE A 42 6.25 -0.23 15.29
C ILE A 42 6.72 -0.91 13.99
N TRP A 43 7.85 -0.46 13.47
CA TRP A 43 8.47 -1.03 12.29
C TRP A 43 8.97 -2.46 12.48
N GLN A 44 9.75 -2.72 13.52
CA GLN A 44 10.25 -4.06 13.80
C GLN A 44 9.11 -5.04 14.09
N ALA A 45 8.00 -4.57 14.67
CA ALA A 45 6.78 -5.34 14.87
C ALA A 45 6.07 -5.60 13.53
N GLY A 46 5.92 -4.60 12.67
CA GLY A 46 5.34 -4.74 11.32
C GLY A 46 6.17 -5.66 10.42
N GLU A 47 7.50 -5.61 10.53
CA GLU A 47 8.39 -6.54 9.84
C GLU A 47 8.14 -7.97 10.30
N GLN A 48 8.11 -8.24 11.61
CA GLN A 48 7.79 -9.58 12.10
C GLN A 48 6.36 -10.03 11.74
N ALA A 49 5.42 -9.09 11.70
CA ALA A 49 4.03 -9.35 11.34
C ALA A 49 3.87 -9.74 9.87
N LEU A 50 4.61 -9.07 8.98
CA LEU A 50 4.44 -9.15 7.53
C LEU A 50 5.58 -9.84 6.79
N SER A 51 6.66 -10.21 7.47
CA SER A 51 7.79 -10.93 6.87
C SER A 51 7.29 -12.28 6.33
N GLY A 52 7.15 -12.34 5.01
CA GLY A 52 6.60 -13.51 4.30
C GLY A 52 5.07 -13.59 4.28
N ARG A 53 4.34 -12.58 4.75
CA ARG A 53 2.87 -12.49 4.62
C ARG A 53 2.48 -11.40 3.63
N VAL A 54 1.27 -11.55 3.11
CA VAL A 54 0.67 -10.61 2.15
C VAL A 54 -0.51 -9.90 2.80
N VAL A 55 -0.61 -8.59 2.57
CA VAL A 55 -1.76 -7.76 2.94
C VAL A 55 -2.41 -7.29 1.66
N GLU A 56 -3.73 -7.34 1.61
CA GLU A 56 -4.47 -6.76 0.49
C GLU A 56 -4.84 -5.32 0.84
N LEU A 57 -4.41 -4.37 0.03
CA LEU A 57 -4.82 -2.98 0.12
C LEU A 57 -5.84 -2.72 -0.97
N ALA A 58 -7.02 -2.25 -0.59
CA ALA A 58 -8.05 -1.88 -1.53
C ALA A 58 -8.42 -0.41 -1.33
N VAL A 59 -8.37 0.34 -2.42
CA VAL A 59 -8.65 1.76 -2.46
C VAL A 59 -10.12 1.97 -2.81
N PHE A 60 -10.83 2.71 -1.96
CA PHE A 60 -12.26 3.00 -2.08
C PHE A 60 -12.47 4.50 -2.23
N ASP A 61 -13.32 4.87 -3.18
CA ASP A 61 -13.92 6.22 -3.24
C ASP A 61 -15.43 6.10 -3.01
N GLU A 62 -16.21 5.82 -4.07
CA GLU A 62 -17.61 5.35 -3.97
C GLU A 62 -17.74 3.83 -4.16
N ASN A 63 -16.84 3.24 -4.97
CA ASN A 63 -16.68 1.81 -5.22
C ASN A 63 -15.18 1.45 -5.09
N PRO A 64 -14.80 0.17 -4.94
CA PRO A 64 -13.39 -0.22 -4.97
C PRO A 64 -12.81 0.11 -6.36
N ILE A 65 -11.94 1.12 -6.42
CA ILE A 65 -11.29 1.58 -7.66
C ILE A 65 -10.00 0.80 -7.93
N ALA A 66 -9.33 0.33 -6.87
CA ALA A 66 -8.06 -0.35 -6.98
C ALA A 66 -7.92 -1.40 -5.88
N HIS A 67 -7.27 -2.51 -6.18
CA HIS A 67 -6.81 -3.47 -5.19
C HIS A 67 -5.39 -3.91 -5.53
N CYS A 68 -4.52 -3.97 -4.54
CA CYS A 68 -3.18 -4.50 -4.72
C CYS A 68 -2.72 -5.21 -3.46
N ARG A 69 -2.02 -6.32 -3.66
CA ARG A 69 -1.44 -7.09 -2.58
C ARG A 69 -0.03 -6.61 -2.32
N VAL A 70 0.26 -6.28 -1.08
CA VAL A 70 1.57 -5.79 -0.64
C VAL A 70 2.22 -6.82 0.24
N THR A 71 3.52 -7.01 0.03
CA THR A 71 4.37 -7.83 0.87
C THR A 71 5.49 -6.98 1.42
N LEU A 72 5.90 -7.28 2.65
CA LEU A 72 7.05 -6.65 3.26
C LEU A 72 8.20 -7.66 3.26
N HIS A 73 9.29 -7.34 2.58
CA HIS A 73 10.46 -8.20 2.52
C HIS A 73 11.74 -7.38 2.64
N ALA A 74 12.65 -7.80 3.52
CA ALA A 74 13.93 -7.15 3.76
C ALA A 74 13.79 -5.63 3.97
N ASN A 75 12.89 -5.23 4.87
CA ASN A 75 12.69 -3.83 5.23
C ASN A 75 12.13 -2.95 4.09
N ARG A 76 11.50 -3.55 3.07
CA ARG A 76 10.95 -2.86 1.89
C ARG A 76 9.57 -3.41 1.52
N ILE A 77 8.62 -2.50 1.29
CA ILE A 77 7.26 -2.85 0.84
C ILE A 77 7.27 -3.01 -0.68
N SER A 78 6.75 -4.12 -1.17
CA SER A 78 6.56 -4.39 -2.61
C SER A 78 5.09 -4.74 -2.88
N SER A 79 4.53 -4.15 -3.95
CA SER A 79 3.26 -4.59 -4.52
C SER A 79 3.49 -5.79 -5.43
N LYS A 80 2.61 -6.80 -5.35
CA LYS A 80 2.56 -7.91 -6.29
C LYS A 80 1.12 -8.21 -6.64
N ARG A 81 0.81 -8.30 -7.94
CA ARG A 81 -0.48 -8.79 -8.41
C ARG A 81 -0.49 -10.32 -8.23
N MET A 82 -0.96 -10.78 -7.08
CA MET A 82 -1.15 -12.20 -6.75
C MET A 82 -2.59 -12.61 -7.09
N PRO A 83 -2.86 -13.88 -7.43
CA PRO A 83 -4.22 -14.39 -7.62
C PRO A 83 -5.04 -14.26 -6.33
N GLU A 84 -6.33 -13.92 -6.44
CA GLU A 84 -7.27 -13.71 -5.32
C GLU A 84 -7.38 -14.89 -4.33
N ASP A 85 -6.91 -16.07 -4.73
CA ASP A 85 -7.07 -17.35 -4.04
C ASP A 85 -6.32 -17.45 -2.69
N GLU A 86 -5.28 -16.62 -2.45
CA GLU A 86 -4.63 -16.57 -1.13
C GLU A 86 -5.46 -15.73 -0.13
N PRO A 87 -5.89 -16.28 1.02
CA PRO A 87 -6.60 -15.53 2.04
C PRO A 87 -5.66 -14.53 2.71
N ALA A 88 -5.84 -13.25 2.40
CA ALA A 88 -5.07 -12.15 2.95
C ALA A 88 -5.98 -11.19 3.73
N PRO A 89 -5.50 -10.59 4.84
CA PRO A 89 -6.23 -9.51 5.49
C PRO A 89 -6.33 -8.31 4.53
N MET A 90 -7.57 -7.89 4.25
CA MET A 90 -7.87 -6.77 3.37
C MET A 90 -8.05 -5.48 4.20
N LYS A 91 -7.21 -4.47 3.93
CA LYS A 91 -7.38 -3.12 4.44
C LYS A 91 -8.03 -2.24 3.38
N ARG A 92 -9.04 -1.49 3.80
CA ARG A 92 -9.67 -0.45 2.97
C ARG A 92 -8.98 0.88 3.21
N LEU A 93 -8.47 1.49 2.15
CA LEU A 93 -7.88 2.83 2.13
C LEU A 93 -8.79 3.76 1.32
N SER A 94 -8.93 5.02 1.74
CA SER A 94 -9.69 6.00 0.96
C SER A 94 -8.86 6.50 -0.22
N ALA A 95 -9.45 6.62 -1.41
CA ALA A 95 -8.78 7.16 -2.60
C ALA A 95 -8.22 8.56 -2.35
N GLN A 96 -9.01 9.43 -1.71
CA GLN A 96 -8.57 10.76 -1.29
C GLN A 96 -7.34 10.73 -0.37
N TYR A 97 -7.29 9.76 0.56
CA TYR A 97 -6.14 9.61 1.46
C TYR A 97 -4.88 9.19 0.69
N VAL A 98 -4.99 8.19 -0.19
CA VAL A 98 -3.85 7.73 -0.99
C VAL A 98 -3.36 8.85 -1.92
N GLN A 99 -4.28 9.62 -2.49
CA GLN A 99 -3.95 10.78 -3.31
C GLN A 99 -3.27 11.89 -2.50
N ASP A 100 -3.74 12.24 -1.29
CA ASP A 100 -3.06 13.24 -0.42
C ASP A 100 -1.63 12.82 -0.10
N VAL A 101 -1.42 11.54 0.19
CA VAL A 101 -0.08 10.98 0.50
C VAL A 101 0.86 11.09 -0.70
N VAL A 102 0.37 10.79 -1.89
CA VAL A 102 1.15 10.88 -3.13
C VAL A 102 1.40 12.33 -3.54
N SER A 103 0.43 13.22 -3.35
CA SER A 103 0.54 14.65 -3.65
C SER A 103 1.41 15.42 -2.65
N HIS A 104 1.47 14.99 -1.39
CA HIS A 104 2.21 15.65 -0.32
C HIS A 104 3.20 14.70 0.39
N PRO A 105 4.11 14.02 -0.33
CA PRO A 105 4.92 12.95 0.25
C PRO A 105 5.83 13.45 1.38
N GLU A 106 6.34 14.67 1.30
CA GLU A 106 7.25 15.25 2.31
C GLU A 106 6.58 15.38 3.67
N LYS A 107 5.31 15.82 3.71
CA LYS A 107 4.49 15.93 4.93
C LYS A 107 4.44 14.61 5.71
N TYR A 108 4.27 13.50 4.99
CA TYR A 108 4.22 12.15 5.55
C TYR A 108 5.59 11.59 5.87
N ILE A 109 6.62 11.90 5.08
CA ILE A 109 8.01 11.48 5.36
C ILE A 109 8.51 12.14 6.65
N GLU A 110 8.20 13.41 6.87
CA GLU A 110 8.60 14.14 8.09
C GLU A 110 7.78 13.70 9.31
N ASN A 111 6.51 13.36 9.10
CA ASN A 111 5.58 12.93 10.13
C ASN A 111 5.01 11.53 9.81
N PRO A 112 5.78 10.47 10.10
CA PRO A 112 5.31 9.10 9.87
C PRO A 112 3.99 8.78 10.56
N SER A 113 3.63 9.45 11.66
CA SER A 113 2.35 9.26 12.35
C SER A 113 1.11 9.62 11.51
N LEU A 114 1.27 10.36 10.42
CA LEU A 114 0.17 10.69 9.50
C LEU A 114 -0.19 9.51 8.59
N ILE A 115 0.73 8.55 8.41
CA ILE A 115 0.43 7.32 7.69
C ILE A 115 -0.33 6.38 8.62
N ASP A 116 -1.45 5.86 8.14
CA ASP A 116 -2.17 4.78 8.78
C ASP A 116 -1.29 3.52 8.71
N TRP A 117 -0.51 3.24 9.77
CA TRP A 117 0.32 2.03 9.87
C TRP A 117 -0.46 0.82 10.38
N ASP A 118 -1.75 0.98 10.67
CA ASP A 118 -2.61 -0.09 11.18
C ASP A 118 -2.63 -1.29 10.23
N TRP A 119 -2.50 -1.05 8.91
CA TRP A 119 -2.39 -2.15 7.94
C TRP A 119 -1.08 -2.94 8.05
N LEU A 120 0.00 -2.38 8.60
CA LEU A 120 1.22 -3.14 8.95
C LEU A 120 1.01 -4.00 10.21
N GLN A 121 0.07 -3.61 11.06
CA GLN A 121 -0.25 -4.28 12.31
C GLN A 121 -1.48 -5.18 12.20
N LEU A 122 -1.99 -5.45 10.99
CA LEU A 122 -3.08 -6.38 10.71
C LEU A 122 -2.65 -7.81 11.10
N MET A 123 -2.68 -8.07 12.40
CA MET A 123 -2.60 -9.36 13.05
C MET A 123 -3.79 -9.46 14.00
N LYS A 124 -4.75 -10.30 13.62
CA LYS A 124 -5.56 -11.10 14.54
C LYS A 124 -5.54 -12.53 14.06
#